data_AF-A0A971BGV2-F1
#
_entry.id   AF-A0A971BGV2-F1
#
_cell.length_a   1.000
_cell.length_b   1.000
_cell.length_c   1.000
_cell.angle_alpha   90.00
_cell.angle_beta   90.00
_cell.angle_gamma   90.00
#
_symmetry.space_group_name_H-M   'P 1'
#
loop_
_entity.id
_entity.type
_entity.pdbx_description
1 polymer ?
#
loop_
_entity_poly.entity_id
_entity_poly.type
_entity_poly.pdbx_seq_one_letter_code
_entity_poly.pdbx_strand_id
1 'polypeptide(L)'
;MKDIISFSVPGSTSIHDLQLGLTLIRFLEFDLKYFGEQCAQIYRRQLREGEDALPKALAFKELLRNCHPYCAALLQTEFDKIALDCVIEYICTSENMGLEELWVKNMSADDVFGQALFERITEYKTGYAINQWTNLQRMQAYAAAKTAVIYGGPEADASVHKARKLYYDTAFRMTASQLGFGIADLPGVRISSIPFLPESPAMMKNAVNTLEPLITSKLEGVEAREPLRGRDCVRDQMAGAALNMMMSIKQPEIDVILQIIQTYGALPNTVFEPTGFKAVIDLEFDQLIEKGFYLRTEERGYTRVRYSTRREIIQERSPMPPSPAEIFGPAVPPPPTPPEKKIIPAESILKDLSIQAGEKKVEEDTQPANIKDIVADLNGSTANVRTIIEMAEDPNRKESKKRTMQEVNMRCNLIWTSMNVRSGWSISAEEASEWFRYLTRLRYGIGTGELTPQALDKFLDATLEVYKLLPENA
;
A
#
# COMPACT_ATOMS: atom_id res chain seq x y z
N MET A 1 -21.40 -26.19 -4.53
CA MET A 1 -20.85 -25.00 -3.84
C MET A 1 -20.29 -24.08 -4.93
N LYS A 2 -20.34 -22.75 -4.80
CA LYS A 2 -19.72 -21.87 -5.80
C LYS A 2 -18.20 -21.80 -5.57
N ASP A 3 -17.43 -22.11 -6.60
CA ASP A 3 -15.96 -21.94 -6.63
C ASP A 3 -15.56 -20.46 -6.86
N ILE A 4 -16.44 -19.54 -6.45
CA ILE A 4 -16.35 -18.10 -6.68
C ILE A 4 -16.18 -17.41 -5.33
N ILE A 5 -15.49 -16.27 -5.33
CA ILE A 5 -15.36 -15.38 -4.17
C ILE A 5 -15.61 -13.95 -4.60
N SER A 6 -16.52 -13.31 -3.89
CA SER A 6 -16.90 -11.93 -4.15
C SER A 6 -16.10 -10.97 -3.26
N PHE A 7 -15.50 -9.96 -3.87
CA PHE A 7 -14.71 -8.92 -3.21
C PHE A 7 -15.13 -7.52 -3.67
N SER A 8 -14.77 -6.51 -2.89
CA SER A 8 -14.92 -5.08 -3.22
C SER A 8 -13.55 -4.40 -3.13
N VAL A 9 -13.38 -3.30 -3.85
CA VAL A 9 -12.17 -2.45 -3.81
C VAL A 9 -12.59 -1.00 -3.53
N PRO A 10 -11.72 -0.17 -2.91
CA PRO A 10 -12.05 1.22 -2.60
C PRO A 10 -12.56 2.00 -3.82
N GLY A 11 -13.62 2.80 -3.63
CA GLY A 11 -14.23 3.61 -4.70
C GLY A 11 -15.00 2.81 -5.76
N SER A 12 -15.22 1.49 -5.59
CA SER A 12 -15.95 0.67 -6.55
C SER A 12 -17.35 0.33 -6.07
N THR A 13 -18.37 0.88 -6.73
CA THR A 13 -19.80 0.57 -6.52
C THR A 13 -20.21 -0.83 -7.02
N SER A 14 -19.24 -1.69 -7.32
CA SER A 14 -19.41 -3.01 -7.92
C SER A 14 -18.76 -4.09 -7.06
N ILE A 15 -19.41 -5.24 -6.98
CA ILE A 15 -18.79 -6.46 -6.49
C ILE A 15 -18.07 -7.15 -7.65
N HIS A 16 -16.85 -7.62 -7.37
CA HIS A 16 -15.99 -8.32 -8.33
C HIS A 16 -15.82 -9.77 -7.87
N ASP A 17 -15.69 -10.70 -8.81
CA ASP A 17 -15.61 -12.13 -8.52
C ASP A 17 -14.25 -12.73 -8.91
N LEU A 18 -13.63 -13.47 -7.98
CA LEU A 18 -12.49 -14.36 -8.22
C LEU A 18 -13.00 -15.76 -8.54
N GLN A 19 -12.51 -16.37 -9.63
CA GLN A 19 -12.82 -17.75 -9.98
C GLN A 19 -11.70 -18.66 -9.45
N LEU A 20 -11.88 -19.21 -8.25
CA LEU A 20 -10.81 -19.87 -7.47
C LEU A 20 -9.97 -20.83 -8.29
N GLY A 21 -8.66 -20.63 -8.24
CA GLY A 21 -7.62 -21.32 -8.99
C GLY A 21 -7.45 -20.77 -10.40
N LEU A 22 -8.55 -20.57 -11.14
CA LEU A 22 -8.49 -20.11 -12.53
C LEU A 22 -8.10 -18.63 -12.64
N THR A 23 -8.42 -17.81 -11.63
CA THR A 23 -7.95 -16.43 -11.53
C THR A 23 -6.44 -16.38 -11.22
N LEU A 24 -5.96 -17.14 -10.23
CA LEU A 24 -4.53 -17.24 -9.91
C LEU A 24 -3.70 -17.83 -11.07
N ILE A 25 -4.17 -18.91 -11.73
CA ILE A 25 -3.50 -19.51 -12.90
C ILE A 25 -3.32 -18.45 -14.01
N ARG A 26 -4.40 -17.74 -14.38
CA ARG A 26 -4.32 -16.69 -15.41
C ARG A 26 -3.32 -15.59 -15.04
N PHE A 27 -3.26 -15.20 -13.77
CA PHE A 27 -2.32 -14.17 -13.33
C PHE A 27 -0.85 -14.65 -13.36
N LEU A 28 -0.59 -15.92 -13.02
CA LEU A 28 0.72 -16.56 -13.14
C LEU A 28 1.20 -16.68 -14.60
N GLU A 29 0.26 -16.97 -15.51
CA GLU A 29 0.53 -17.22 -16.93
C GLU A 29 0.41 -15.95 -17.80
N PHE A 30 0.03 -14.80 -17.22
CA PHE A 30 -0.17 -13.55 -17.97
C PHE A 30 1.16 -12.95 -18.46
N ASP A 31 1.28 -12.71 -19.77
CA ASP A 31 2.47 -12.11 -20.35
C ASP A 31 2.56 -10.60 -20.09
N LEU A 32 3.14 -10.24 -18.94
CA LEU A 32 3.52 -8.86 -18.65
C LEU A 32 4.60 -8.35 -19.62
N LYS A 33 5.48 -9.19 -20.18
CA LYS A 33 6.58 -8.73 -21.05
C LYS A 33 6.01 -8.07 -22.31
N TYR A 34 4.98 -8.67 -22.91
CA TYR A 34 4.29 -8.09 -24.05
C TYR A 34 3.77 -6.66 -23.77
N PHE A 35 3.15 -6.42 -22.61
CA PHE A 35 2.72 -5.08 -22.19
C PHE A 35 3.91 -4.11 -22.05
N GLY A 36 5.01 -4.56 -21.44
CA GLY A 36 6.23 -3.77 -21.32
C GLY A 36 6.87 -3.42 -22.67
N GLU A 37 6.86 -4.35 -23.62
CA GLU A 37 7.31 -4.13 -25.00
C GLU A 37 6.45 -3.12 -25.75
N GLN A 38 5.13 -3.14 -25.57
CA GLN A 38 4.24 -2.10 -26.12
C GLN A 38 4.61 -0.73 -25.53
N CYS A 39 4.68 -0.61 -24.20
CA CYS A 39 5.03 0.65 -23.54
C CYS A 39 6.41 1.19 -23.97
N ALA A 40 7.41 0.33 -24.09
CA ALA A 40 8.73 0.69 -24.61
C ALA A 40 8.70 1.11 -26.08
N GLN A 41 7.84 0.53 -26.92
CA GLN A 41 7.68 0.96 -28.32
C GLN A 41 7.10 2.37 -28.43
N ILE A 42 6.17 2.74 -27.55
CA ILE A 42 5.56 4.08 -27.49
C ILE A 42 6.61 5.16 -27.21
N TYR A 43 7.42 4.99 -26.14
CA TYR A 43 8.51 5.91 -25.81
C TYR A 43 9.52 6.05 -26.96
N ARG A 44 9.85 4.95 -27.62
CA ARG A 44 10.71 4.94 -28.83
C ARG A 44 10.06 5.59 -30.07
N ARG A 45 8.74 5.84 -30.10
CA ARG A 45 8.11 6.69 -31.13
C ARG A 45 8.15 8.15 -30.73
N GLN A 46 7.74 8.50 -29.51
CA GLN A 46 7.84 9.85 -28.94
C GLN A 46 9.23 10.47 -29.21
N LEU A 47 10.30 9.73 -28.90
CA LEU A 47 11.70 10.12 -29.11
C LEU A 47 12.14 10.34 -30.57
N ARG A 48 11.50 9.71 -31.56
CA ARG A 48 11.98 9.66 -32.96
C ARG A 48 11.05 10.36 -33.95
N GLU A 49 9.77 10.41 -33.64
CA GLU A 49 8.71 10.85 -34.53
C GLU A 49 8.03 12.13 -34.01
N GLY A 50 8.25 12.51 -32.75
CA GLY A 50 7.67 13.72 -32.14
C GLY A 50 6.15 13.67 -31.93
N GLU A 51 5.52 12.54 -32.24
CA GLU A 51 4.09 12.31 -32.05
C GLU A 51 3.74 12.27 -30.56
N ASP A 52 2.65 12.94 -30.15
CA ASP A 52 2.10 12.80 -28.81
C ASP A 52 1.63 11.35 -28.57
N ALA A 53 2.45 10.64 -27.80
CA ALA A 53 2.28 9.23 -27.52
C ALA A 53 1.57 8.98 -26.17
N LEU A 54 1.28 10.03 -25.39
CA LEU A 54 0.65 9.92 -24.06
C LEU A 54 -0.79 9.39 -24.12
N PRO A 55 -1.70 9.87 -25.01
CA PRO A 55 -3.05 9.30 -25.13
C PRO A 55 -3.02 7.82 -25.54
N LYS A 56 -2.02 7.43 -26.35
CA LYS A 56 -1.81 6.03 -26.75
C LYS A 56 -1.33 5.20 -25.57
N ALA A 57 -0.36 5.69 -24.79
CA ALA A 57 0.11 5.04 -23.56
C ALA A 57 -1.03 4.75 -22.58
N LEU A 58 -1.86 5.76 -22.28
CA LEU A 58 -2.97 5.63 -21.34
C LEU A 58 -4.05 4.64 -21.81
N ALA A 59 -4.16 4.35 -23.11
CA ALA A 59 -5.03 3.32 -23.65
C ALA A 59 -4.49 1.89 -23.45
N PHE A 60 -3.17 1.68 -23.43
CA PHE A 60 -2.59 0.32 -23.34
C PHE A 60 -2.86 -0.41 -22.02
N LYS A 61 -3.23 0.30 -20.95
CA LYS A 61 -3.66 -0.33 -19.69
C LYS A 61 -4.80 -1.33 -19.89
N GLU A 62 -5.63 -1.15 -20.92
CA GLU A 62 -6.71 -2.09 -21.29
C GLU A 62 -6.22 -3.51 -21.59
N LEU A 63 -4.94 -3.72 -21.98
CA LEU A 63 -4.35 -5.06 -22.06
C LEU A 63 -4.36 -5.79 -20.71
N LEU A 64 -4.18 -5.06 -19.60
CA LEU A 64 -4.14 -5.59 -18.25
C LEU A 64 -5.53 -5.95 -17.68
N ARG A 65 -6.62 -5.59 -18.36
CA ARG A 65 -8.00 -5.92 -17.95
C ARG A 65 -8.21 -7.43 -17.74
N ASN A 66 -7.48 -8.27 -18.49
CA ASN A 66 -7.56 -9.73 -18.38
C ASN A 66 -6.47 -10.35 -17.46
N CYS A 67 -5.59 -9.54 -16.88
CA CYS A 67 -4.48 -10.00 -16.04
C CYS A 67 -4.97 -10.56 -14.70
N HIS A 68 -5.83 -9.81 -14.00
CA HIS A 68 -6.46 -10.24 -12.75
C HIS A 68 -7.70 -9.36 -12.46
N PRO A 69 -8.79 -9.89 -11.86
CA PRO A 69 -9.99 -9.10 -11.55
C PRO A 69 -9.74 -7.85 -10.71
N TYR A 70 -8.79 -7.89 -9.76
CA TYR A 70 -8.37 -6.71 -8.98
C TYR A 70 -7.79 -5.59 -9.88
N CYS A 71 -6.96 -5.95 -10.86
CA CYS A 71 -6.39 -5.00 -11.82
C CYS A 71 -7.48 -4.42 -12.74
N ALA A 72 -8.45 -5.24 -13.14
CA ALA A 72 -9.61 -4.78 -13.91
C ALA A 72 -10.51 -3.80 -13.11
N ALA A 73 -10.72 -4.07 -11.82
CA ALA A 73 -11.53 -3.24 -10.93
C ALA A 73 -10.93 -1.84 -10.69
N LEU A 74 -9.60 -1.73 -10.69
CA LEU A 74 -8.84 -0.51 -10.40
C LEU A 74 -8.17 0.12 -11.64
N LEU A 75 -8.62 -0.27 -12.84
CA LEU A 75 -8.01 0.15 -14.11
C LEU A 75 -8.17 1.64 -14.44
N GLN A 76 -9.12 2.29 -13.78
CA GLN A 76 -9.36 3.73 -13.88
C GLN A 76 -9.01 4.48 -12.57
N THR A 77 -8.32 3.81 -11.63
CA THR A 77 -7.84 4.38 -10.37
C THR A 77 -6.37 4.00 -10.15
N GLU A 78 -6.04 2.96 -9.35
CA GLU A 78 -4.64 2.60 -9.04
C GLU A 78 -3.76 2.34 -10.28
N PHE A 79 -4.35 1.79 -11.34
CA PHE A 79 -3.65 1.43 -12.58
C PHE A 79 -3.91 2.42 -13.73
N ASP A 80 -4.36 3.64 -13.44
CA ASP A 80 -4.69 4.63 -14.47
C ASP A 80 -3.48 5.06 -15.32
N LYS A 81 -2.34 5.28 -14.65
CA LYS A 81 -1.06 5.75 -15.21
C LYS A 81 -0.04 4.63 -15.43
N ILE A 82 -0.38 3.35 -15.24
CA ILE A 82 0.60 2.22 -15.27
C ILE A 82 1.46 2.13 -16.56
N ALA A 83 1.00 2.67 -17.68
CA ALA A 83 1.82 2.79 -18.89
C ALA A 83 2.98 3.80 -18.73
N LEU A 84 2.76 4.93 -18.05
CA LEU A 84 3.84 5.85 -17.64
C LEU A 84 4.77 5.16 -16.63
N ASP A 85 4.23 4.44 -15.66
CA ASP A 85 5.02 3.69 -14.67
C ASP A 85 5.98 2.70 -15.34
N CYS A 86 5.49 2.01 -16.37
CA CYS A 86 6.29 1.10 -17.20
C CYS A 86 7.31 1.84 -18.08
N VAL A 87 6.99 3.02 -18.62
CA VAL A 87 7.95 3.85 -19.36
C VAL A 87 9.05 4.38 -18.44
N ILE A 88 8.71 4.82 -17.22
CA ILE A 88 9.68 5.31 -16.22
C ILE A 88 10.66 4.18 -15.87
N GLU A 89 10.18 2.98 -15.58
CA GLU A 89 11.01 1.80 -15.31
C GLU A 89 11.89 1.46 -16.54
N TYR A 90 11.32 1.50 -17.75
CA TYR A 90 12.05 1.26 -19.00
C TYR A 90 13.17 2.28 -19.22
N ILE A 91 12.93 3.57 -18.97
CA ILE A 91 13.94 4.63 -19.12
C ILE A 91 15.07 4.41 -18.11
N CYS A 92 14.74 4.23 -16.83
CA CYS A 92 15.74 4.01 -15.78
C CYS A 92 16.62 2.78 -16.09
N THR A 93 16.00 1.70 -16.59
CA THR A 93 16.70 0.46 -16.96
C THR A 93 17.54 0.58 -18.23
N SER A 94 17.05 1.26 -19.27
CA SER A 94 17.68 1.27 -20.60
C SER A 94 18.62 2.43 -20.87
N GLU A 95 18.42 3.57 -20.21
CA GLU A 95 19.37 4.71 -20.22
C GLU A 95 20.37 4.64 -19.05
N ASN A 96 20.25 3.64 -18.16
CA ASN A 96 20.99 3.52 -16.89
C ASN A 96 20.86 4.81 -16.04
N MET A 97 19.64 5.37 -16.05
CA MET A 97 19.33 6.68 -15.50
C MET A 97 18.70 6.52 -14.11
N GLY A 98 19.13 7.32 -13.14
CA GLY A 98 18.49 7.33 -11.82
C GLY A 98 17.06 7.87 -11.89
N LEU A 99 16.15 7.38 -11.05
CA LEU A 99 14.79 7.97 -10.91
C LEU A 99 14.87 9.48 -10.53
N GLU A 100 15.92 9.84 -9.80
CA GLU A 100 16.28 11.23 -9.48
C GLU A 100 16.69 12.03 -10.73
N GLU A 101 17.61 11.48 -11.51
CA GLU A 101 18.12 12.08 -12.74
C GLU A 101 17.02 12.26 -13.80
N LEU A 102 16.11 11.28 -13.91
CA LEU A 102 14.95 11.34 -14.78
C LEU A 102 13.94 12.40 -14.33
N TRP A 103 13.76 12.60 -13.01
CA TRP A 103 12.95 13.69 -12.46
C TRP A 103 13.56 15.05 -12.80
N VAL A 104 14.85 15.23 -12.52
CA VAL A 104 15.67 16.43 -12.83
C VAL A 104 15.66 16.78 -14.33
N LYS A 105 15.74 15.77 -15.21
CA LYS A 105 15.71 15.88 -16.68
C LYS A 105 14.38 16.40 -17.20
N ASN A 106 13.26 15.88 -16.69
CA ASN A 106 11.90 16.28 -17.11
C ASN A 106 11.37 17.53 -16.38
N MET A 107 12.09 17.99 -15.35
CA MET A 107 11.70 19.09 -14.47
C MET A 107 11.51 20.44 -15.16
N SER A 108 12.10 20.63 -16.35
CA SER A 108 11.90 21.78 -17.23
C SER A 108 11.48 21.33 -18.63
N ALA A 109 10.66 20.28 -18.73
CA ALA A 109 10.06 19.84 -19.98
C ALA A 109 8.98 20.83 -20.44
N ASP A 110 9.12 21.33 -21.67
CA ASP A 110 8.11 22.16 -22.32
C ASP A 110 7.05 21.31 -23.06
N ASP A 111 7.26 19.99 -23.15
CA ASP A 111 6.35 19.03 -23.78
C ASP A 111 5.49 18.26 -22.75
N VAL A 112 4.28 17.88 -23.19
CA VAL A 112 3.26 17.21 -22.36
C VAL A 112 3.73 15.85 -21.83
N PHE A 113 4.58 15.14 -22.57
CA PHE A 113 5.04 13.81 -22.19
C PHE A 113 6.10 13.90 -21.07
N GLY A 114 7.08 14.79 -21.20
CA GLY A 114 8.03 15.11 -20.14
C GLY A 114 7.33 15.65 -18.89
N GLN A 115 6.33 16.52 -19.03
CA GLN A 115 5.51 17.00 -17.91
C GLN A 115 4.80 15.85 -17.19
N ALA A 116 4.16 14.93 -17.92
CA ALA A 116 3.53 13.74 -17.33
C ALA A 116 4.52 12.78 -16.63
N LEU A 117 5.74 12.63 -17.15
CA LEU A 117 6.82 11.91 -16.46
C LEU A 117 7.24 12.62 -15.16
N PHE A 118 7.41 13.95 -15.20
CA PHE A 118 7.78 14.74 -14.03
C PHE A 118 6.71 14.67 -12.93
N GLU A 119 5.44 14.82 -13.28
CA GLU A 119 4.30 14.68 -12.35
C GLU A 119 4.25 13.29 -11.73
N ARG A 120 4.32 12.21 -12.54
CA ARG A 120 4.21 10.84 -12.02
C ARG A 120 5.39 10.46 -11.11
N ILE A 121 6.60 10.93 -11.41
CA ILE A 121 7.76 10.72 -10.51
C ILE A 121 7.63 11.59 -9.23
N THR A 122 6.97 12.75 -9.31
CA THR A 122 6.61 13.60 -8.17
C THR A 122 5.58 12.92 -7.24
N GLU A 123 4.60 12.20 -7.80
CA GLU A 123 3.66 11.36 -7.03
C GLU A 123 4.38 10.23 -6.26
N TYR A 124 5.42 9.62 -6.83
CA TYR A 124 6.23 8.63 -6.10
C TYR A 124 7.01 9.27 -4.95
N LYS A 125 7.60 10.43 -5.19
CA LYS A 125 8.48 11.14 -4.25
C LYS A 125 7.73 11.81 -3.08
N THR A 126 6.44 12.10 -3.26
CA THR A 126 5.54 12.51 -2.16
C THR A 126 5.00 11.34 -1.34
N GLY A 127 5.07 10.11 -1.86
CA GLY A 127 4.39 8.94 -1.29
C GLY A 127 2.90 8.87 -1.63
N TYR A 128 2.41 9.73 -2.55
CA TYR A 128 1.03 9.70 -3.03
C TYR A 128 0.75 8.48 -3.93
N ALA A 129 1.76 8.04 -4.69
CA ALA A 129 1.70 6.83 -5.51
C ALA A 129 2.97 5.99 -5.36
N ILE A 130 2.95 4.79 -5.97
CA ILE A 130 4.12 3.95 -6.21
C ILE A 130 4.18 3.64 -7.71
N ASN A 131 5.33 3.18 -8.20
CA ASN A 131 5.41 2.58 -9.53
C ASN A 131 4.60 1.27 -9.54
N GLN A 132 3.38 1.33 -10.10
CA GLN A 132 2.44 0.22 -10.10
C GLN A 132 2.80 -0.84 -11.13
N TRP A 133 3.62 -0.51 -12.13
CA TRP A 133 4.19 -1.49 -13.04
C TRP A 133 5.17 -2.41 -12.31
N THR A 134 6.15 -1.84 -11.62
CA THR A 134 7.14 -2.58 -10.81
C THR A 134 6.47 -3.31 -9.64
N ASN A 135 5.35 -2.78 -9.11
CA ASN A 135 4.50 -3.48 -8.15
C ASN A 135 3.78 -4.69 -8.79
N LEU A 136 3.15 -4.54 -9.96
CA LEU A 136 2.45 -5.61 -10.67
C LEU A 136 3.38 -6.79 -10.99
N GLN A 137 4.58 -6.51 -11.49
CA GLN A 137 5.62 -7.52 -11.71
C GLN A 137 6.02 -8.23 -10.40
N ARG A 138 6.19 -7.47 -9.31
CA ARG A 138 6.49 -8.01 -7.98
C ARG A 138 5.36 -8.88 -7.43
N MET A 139 4.10 -8.55 -7.70
CA MET A 139 2.94 -9.36 -7.31
C MET A 139 2.86 -10.66 -8.12
N GLN A 140 3.18 -10.66 -9.41
CA GLN A 140 3.26 -11.89 -10.21
C GLN A 140 4.40 -12.80 -9.71
N ALA A 141 5.58 -12.23 -9.45
CA ALA A 141 6.71 -12.97 -8.87
C ALA A 141 6.39 -13.52 -7.46
N TYR A 142 5.66 -12.77 -6.63
CA TYR A 142 5.17 -13.23 -5.32
C TYR A 142 4.21 -14.42 -5.46
N ALA A 143 3.21 -14.30 -6.35
CA ALA A 143 2.26 -15.38 -6.63
C ALA A 143 2.97 -16.65 -7.13
N ALA A 144 3.97 -16.51 -8.00
CA ALA A 144 4.76 -17.63 -8.51
C ALA A 144 5.61 -18.29 -7.42
N ALA A 145 6.32 -17.50 -6.60
CA ALA A 145 7.12 -18.02 -5.49
C ALA A 145 6.25 -18.73 -4.43
N LYS A 146 5.10 -18.16 -4.06
CA LYS A 146 4.15 -18.76 -3.12
C LYS A 146 3.51 -20.03 -3.69
N THR A 147 3.16 -20.05 -4.98
CA THR A 147 2.69 -21.25 -5.70
C THR A 147 3.73 -22.36 -5.65
N ALA A 148 5.00 -22.05 -5.96
CA ALA A 148 6.09 -23.02 -5.96
C ALA A 148 6.37 -23.61 -4.57
N VAL A 149 6.30 -22.81 -3.50
CA VAL A 149 6.50 -23.31 -2.12
C VAL A 149 5.32 -24.14 -1.62
N ILE A 150 4.08 -23.77 -1.96
CA ILE A 150 2.89 -24.50 -1.50
C ILE A 150 2.69 -25.79 -2.31
N TYR A 151 2.67 -25.69 -3.63
CA TYR A 151 2.21 -26.77 -4.53
C TYR A 151 3.33 -27.47 -5.30
N GLY A 152 4.58 -26.98 -5.23
CA GLY A 152 5.73 -27.61 -5.88
C GLY A 152 6.23 -28.88 -5.17
N GLY A 153 7.14 -29.59 -5.82
CA GLY A 153 7.74 -30.82 -5.29
C GLY A 153 6.84 -32.07 -5.45
N PRO A 154 7.00 -33.10 -4.59
CA PRO A 154 6.20 -34.33 -4.65
C PRO A 154 4.72 -34.09 -4.39
N GLU A 155 3.87 -34.99 -4.89
CA GLU A 155 2.42 -34.99 -4.62
C GLU A 155 2.13 -34.95 -3.12
N ALA A 156 1.17 -34.11 -2.73
CA ALA A 156 0.90 -33.74 -1.36
C ALA A 156 -0.60 -33.51 -1.13
N ASP A 157 -1.05 -33.77 0.09
CA ASP A 157 -2.45 -33.60 0.49
C ASP A 157 -2.76 -32.20 1.04
N ALA A 158 -4.03 -31.99 1.40
CA ALA A 158 -4.50 -30.72 1.97
C ALA A 158 -3.80 -30.32 3.28
N SER A 159 -3.33 -31.28 4.09
CA SER A 159 -2.62 -31.00 5.33
C SER A 159 -1.19 -30.51 5.05
N VAL A 160 -0.50 -31.13 4.09
CA VAL A 160 0.85 -30.76 3.66
C VAL A 160 0.84 -29.41 2.94
N HIS A 161 -0.09 -29.16 2.02
CA HIS A 161 -0.23 -27.84 1.39
C HIS A 161 -0.57 -26.75 2.42
N LYS A 162 -1.47 -27.01 3.39
CA LYS A 162 -1.77 -26.08 4.47
C LYS A 162 -0.55 -25.78 5.35
N ALA A 163 0.26 -26.79 5.67
CA ALA A 163 1.51 -26.62 6.42
C ALA A 163 2.54 -25.79 5.65
N ARG A 164 2.74 -26.06 4.35
CA ARG A 164 3.63 -25.28 3.47
C ARG A 164 3.18 -23.82 3.34
N LYS A 165 1.86 -23.56 3.22
CA LYS A 165 1.30 -22.19 3.23
C LYS A 165 1.60 -21.48 4.56
N LEU A 166 1.28 -22.12 5.69
CA LEU A 166 1.52 -21.57 7.02
C LEU A 166 3.01 -21.24 7.24
N TYR A 167 3.92 -22.10 6.79
CA TYR A 167 5.36 -21.85 6.83
C TYR A 167 5.75 -20.61 6.01
N TYR A 168 5.30 -20.50 4.76
CA TYR A 168 5.59 -19.36 3.89
C TYR A 168 5.04 -18.04 4.45
N ASP A 169 3.80 -18.03 4.94
CA ASP A 169 3.16 -16.85 5.51
C ASP A 169 3.80 -16.42 6.84
N THR A 170 4.25 -17.39 7.65
CA THR A 170 5.05 -17.13 8.86
C THR A 170 6.41 -16.52 8.51
N ALA A 171 7.11 -17.08 7.51
CA ALA A 171 8.39 -16.54 7.05
C ALA A 171 8.26 -15.13 6.47
N PHE A 172 7.16 -14.83 5.75
CA PHE A 172 6.83 -13.48 5.32
C PHE A 172 6.61 -12.54 6.51
N ARG A 173 5.78 -12.93 7.49
CA ARG A 173 5.51 -12.09 8.68
C ARG A 173 6.76 -11.85 9.52
N MET A 174 7.62 -12.85 9.68
CA MET A 174 8.92 -12.70 10.37
C MET A 174 9.84 -11.73 9.63
N THR A 175 9.98 -11.88 8.31
CA THR A 175 10.77 -10.96 7.47
C THR A 175 10.25 -9.53 7.57
N ALA A 176 8.93 -9.33 7.44
CA ALA A 176 8.31 -8.01 7.57
C ALA A 176 8.54 -7.39 8.96
N SER A 177 8.49 -8.19 10.03
CA SER A 177 8.75 -7.72 11.39
C SER A 177 10.23 -7.36 11.64
N GLN A 178 11.18 -7.99 10.95
CA GLN A 178 12.61 -7.63 10.99
C GLN A 178 12.91 -6.37 10.18
N LEU A 179 12.08 -6.06 9.17
CA LEU A 179 12.10 -4.78 8.44
C LEU A 179 11.34 -3.65 9.17
N GLY A 180 10.84 -3.89 10.38
CA GLY A 180 10.16 -2.91 11.23
C GLY A 180 8.63 -2.81 11.06
N PHE A 181 8.03 -3.57 10.13
CA PHE A 181 6.59 -3.48 9.84
C PHE A 181 5.73 -4.21 10.88
N GLY A 182 4.76 -3.52 11.46
CA GLY A 182 3.70 -4.08 12.30
C GLY A 182 2.70 -4.92 11.51
N ILE A 183 1.66 -5.42 12.18
CA ILE A 183 0.60 -6.20 11.51
C ILE A 183 -0.37 -5.28 10.75
N ALA A 184 -0.64 -4.09 11.30
CA ALA A 184 -1.54 -3.11 10.68
C ALA A 184 -0.98 -2.48 9.40
N ASP A 185 0.34 -2.49 9.24
CA ASP A 185 1.06 -1.87 8.11
C ASP A 185 1.16 -2.81 6.88
N LEU A 186 0.62 -4.03 6.99
CA LEU A 186 0.69 -5.05 5.95
C LEU A 186 -0.66 -5.27 5.26
N PRO A 187 -0.69 -5.51 3.93
CA PRO A 187 -1.90 -5.89 3.22
C PRO A 187 -2.60 -7.10 3.87
N GLY A 188 -3.86 -6.90 4.25
CA GLY A 188 -4.76 -7.91 4.80
C GLY A 188 -6.14 -7.86 4.16
N VAL A 189 -7.07 -8.66 4.68
CA VAL A 189 -8.43 -8.77 4.14
C VAL A 189 -9.43 -8.59 5.28
N ARG A 190 -10.37 -7.65 5.16
CA ARG A 190 -11.56 -7.60 6.03
C ARG A 190 -12.67 -8.46 5.43
N ILE A 191 -13.57 -8.96 6.28
CA ILE A 191 -14.73 -9.75 5.87
C ILE A 191 -15.97 -8.98 6.33
N SER A 192 -16.79 -8.57 5.36
CA SER A 192 -17.92 -7.67 5.56
C SER A 192 -19.16 -8.18 4.83
N SER A 193 -20.33 -7.60 5.14
CA SER A 193 -21.52 -7.70 4.29
C SER A 193 -21.78 -6.35 3.62
N ILE A 194 -22.49 -6.35 2.49
CA ILE A 194 -22.67 -5.15 1.64
C ILE A 194 -23.16 -3.90 2.39
N PRO A 195 -24.08 -3.96 3.39
CA PRO A 195 -24.45 -2.79 4.21
C PRO A 195 -23.31 -2.04 4.92
N PHE A 196 -22.13 -2.65 5.07
CA PHE A 196 -20.97 -2.06 5.76
C PHE A 196 -19.83 -1.66 4.81
N LEU A 197 -20.00 -1.80 3.49
CA LEU A 197 -19.03 -1.29 2.51
C LEU A 197 -19.17 0.24 2.38
N PRO A 198 -18.09 1.01 2.12
CA PRO A 198 -18.19 2.46 1.93
C PRO A 198 -19.18 2.87 0.83
N GLU A 199 -19.16 2.14 -0.30
CA GLU A 199 -20.03 2.40 -1.46
C GLU A 199 -21.46 1.84 -1.31
N SER A 200 -21.81 1.27 -0.15
CA SER A 200 -23.12 0.66 0.10
C SER A 200 -24.32 1.57 -0.22
N PRO A 201 -24.29 2.88 0.08
CA PRO A 201 -25.39 3.78 -0.27
C PRO A 201 -25.71 3.81 -1.77
N ALA A 202 -24.69 3.72 -2.63
CA ALA A 202 -24.86 3.62 -4.08
C ALA A 202 -25.35 2.23 -4.51
N MET A 203 -24.79 1.17 -3.93
CA MET A 203 -25.14 -0.22 -4.24
C MET A 203 -26.57 -0.59 -3.83
N MET A 204 -27.02 -0.10 -2.67
CA MET A 204 -28.30 -0.43 -2.04
C MET A 204 -29.33 0.72 -2.13
N LYS A 205 -29.18 1.60 -3.12
CA LYS A 205 -29.93 2.86 -3.28
C LYS A 205 -31.45 2.77 -3.01
N ASN A 206 -32.14 1.72 -3.47
CA ASN A 206 -33.59 1.60 -3.25
C ASN A 206 -33.93 1.33 -1.78
N ALA A 207 -33.14 0.51 -1.08
CA ALA A 207 -33.29 0.29 0.35
C ALA A 207 -32.89 1.54 1.16
N VAL A 208 -31.81 2.21 0.74
CA VAL A 208 -31.30 3.44 1.37
C VAL A 208 -32.35 4.55 1.30
N ASN A 209 -32.88 4.86 0.11
CA ASN A 209 -33.95 5.85 -0.09
C ASN A 209 -35.23 5.54 0.73
N THR A 210 -35.46 4.28 1.10
CA THR A 210 -36.62 3.85 1.90
C THR A 210 -36.37 4.02 3.41
N LEU A 211 -35.12 3.84 3.87
CA LEU A 211 -34.72 3.91 5.28
C LEU A 211 -34.27 5.32 5.69
N GLU A 212 -33.67 6.10 4.79
CA GLU A 212 -33.10 7.42 5.06
C GLU A 212 -34.11 8.41 5.69
N PRO A 213 -35.38 8.54 5.22
CA PRO A 213 -36.36 9.40 5.88
C PRO A 213 -36.73 8.93 7.30
N LEU A 214 -36.73 7.62 7.54
CA LEU A 214 -37.05 7.00 8.84
C LEU A 214 -35.90 7.12 9.86
N ILE A 215 -34.67 7.31 9.38
CA ILE A 215 -33.48 7.54 10.19
C ILE A 215 -33.28 9.05 10.43
N THR A 216 -33.38 9.87 9.39
CA THR A 216 -33.20 11.33 9.47
C THR A 216 -34.19 11.97 10.45
N SER A 217 -35.46 11.57 10.41
CA SER A 217 -36.49 12.03 11.38
C SER A 217 -36.26 11.58 12.83
N LYS A 218 -35.31 10.67 13.09
CA LYS A 218 -34.82 10.30 14.43
C LYS A 218 -33.53 11.00 14.83
N LEU A 219 -32.88 11.67 13.89
CA LEU A 219 -31.65 12.44 14.08
C LEU A 219 -31.90 13.97 14.07
N GLU A 220 -33.15 14.41 13.91
CA GLU A 220 -33.53 15.82 14.07
C GLU A 220 -33.10 16.35 15.45
N GLY A 221 -32.24 17.37 15.46
CA GLY A 221 -31.65 17.93 16.68
C GLY A 221 -30.49 17.14 17.29
N VAL A 222 -30.01 16.08 16.64
CA VAL A 222 -28.81 15.31 17.07
C VAL A 222 -27.59 15.83 16.31
N GLU A 223 -26.69 16.51 17.03
CA GLU A 223 -25.42 16.98 16.46
C GLU A 223 -24.49 15.81 16.10
N ALA A 224 -23.75 15.97 14.99
CA ALA A 224 -22.73 15.02 14.56
C ALA A 224 -21.58 14.98 15.58
N ARG A 225 -21.24 13.78 16.05
CA ARG A 225 -20.15 13.57 17.02
C ARG A 225 -18.85 13.23 16.33
N GLU A 226 -17.74 13.81 16.79
CA GLU A 226 -16.42 13.42 16.31
C GLU A 226 -16.10 11.94 16.64
N PRO A 227 -15.41 11.21 15.73
CA PRO A 227 -14.99 9.84 16.00
C PRO A 227 -13.97 9.76 17.16
N LEU A 228 -14.35 9.08 18.24
CA LEU A 228 -13.48 8.85 19.38
C LEU A 228 -12.29 7.94 19.00
N ARG A 229 -11.06 8.45 19.14
CA ARG A 229 -9.84 7.67 18.92
C ARG A 229 -9.60 6.72 20.10
N GLY A 230 -9.46 5.42 19.84
CA GLY A 230 -9.24 4.43 20.89
C GLY A 230 -9.12 2.99 20.41
N ARG A 231 -9.14 2.05 21.38
CA ARG A 231 -9.21 0.60 21.15
C ARG A 231 -10.67 0.16 20.88
N ASP A 232 -10.90 -1.12 20.64
CA ASP A 232 -12.20 -1.65 20.20
C ASP A 232 -13.37 -1.32 21.13
N CYS A 233 -13.17 -1.26 22.46
CA CYS A 233 -14.21 -0.82 23.41
C CYS A 233 -14.70 0.62 23.17
N VAL A 234 -13.90 1.49 22.53
CA VAL A 234 -14.30 2.84 22.11
C VAL A 234 -15.10 2.79 20.80
N ARG A 235 -14.85 1.80 19.95
CA ARG A 235 -15.68 1.49 18.77
C ARG A 235 -17.05 0.98 19.20
N ASP A 236 -17.11 0.12 20.22
CA ASP A 236 -18.36 -0.34 20.85
C ASP A 236 -19.17 0.83 21.44
N GLN A 237 -18.50 1.79 22.08
CA GLN A 237 -19.14 3.01 22.59
C GLN A 237 -19.76 3.86 21.46
N MET A 238 -19.07 3.99 20.31
CA MET A 238 -19.61 4.68 19.13
C MET A 238 -20.78 3.90 18.50
N ALA A 239 -20.67 2.58 18.39
CA ALA A 239 -21.77 1.72 17.93
C ALA A 239 -23.00 1.82 18.83
N GLY A 240 -22.81 1.88 20.16
CA GLY A 240 -23.88 2.11 21.14
C GLY A 240 -24.66 3.41 20.91
N ALA A 241 -24.00 4.47 20.45
CA ALA A 241 -24.68 5.73 20.11
C ALA A 241 -25.62 5.58 18.90
N ALA A 242 -25.21 4.84 17.87
CA ALA A 242 -26.05 4.53 16.70
C ALA A 242 -27.18 3.56 17.06
N LEU A 243 -26.88 2.51 17.84
CA LEU A 243 -27.86 1.52 18.30
C LEU A 243 -29.02 2.18 19.06
N ASN A 244 -28.76 3.13 19.95
CA ASN A 244 -29.80 3.83 20.70
C ASN A 244 -30.84 4.52 19.80
N MET A 245 -30.45 5.01 18.62
CA MET A 245 -31.40 5.57 17.63
C MET A 245 -32.15 4.46 16.87
N MET A 246 -31.45 3.37 16.53
CA MET A 246 -32.01 2.22 15.80
C MET A 246 -32.95 1.33 16.62
N MET A 247 -32.86 1.33 17.96
CA MET A 247 -33.71 0.51 18.87
C MET A 247 -35.22 0.75 18.73
N SER A 248 -35.64 1.78 17.98
CA SER A 248 -37.04 2.12 17.70
C SER A 248 -37.49 1.82 16.26
N ILE A 249 -36.66 1.13 15.47
CA ILE A 249 -37.01 0.65 14.12
C ILE A 249 -37.89 -0.60 14.24
N LYS A 250 -39.03 -0.61 13.54
CA LYS A 250 -39.93 -1.77 13.46
C LYS A 250 -39.45 -2.77 12.41
N GLN A 251 -39.92 -4.01 12.51
CA GLN A 251 -39.80 -4.98 11.42
C GLN A 251 -40.41 -4.41 10.13
N PRO A 252 -39.75 -4.51 8.96
CA PRO A 252 -40.32 -4.06 7.69
C PRO A 252 -41.56 -4.85 7.28
N GLU A 253 -42.48 -4.19 6.57
CA GLU A 253 -43.64 -4.84 5.97
C GLU A 253 -43.24 -5.88 4.92
N ILE A 254 -44.08 -6.90 4.72
CA ILE A 254 -43.78 -8.06 3.86
C ILE A 254 -43.44 -7.63 2.43
N ASP A 255 -44.14 -6.64 1.87
CA ASP A 255 -43.89 -6.15 0.51
C ASP A 255 -42.49 -5.53 0.36
N VAL A 256 -41.99 -4.85 1.40
CA VAL A 256 -40.62 -4.28 1.44
C VAL A 256 -39.59 -5.41 1.51
N ILE A 257 -39.86 -6.47 2.29
CA ILE A 257 -39.00 -7.66 2.36
C ILE A 257 -38.95 -8.36 0.99
N LEU A 258 -40.09 -8.53 0.31
CA LEU A 258 -40.16 -9.12 -1.03
C LEU A 258 -39.42 -8.27 -2.07
N GLN A 259 -39.55 -6.93 -2.02
CA GLN A 259 -38.82 -6.02 -2.90
C GLN A 259 -37.31 -6.10 -2.66
N ILE A 260 -36.86 -6.19 -1.40
CA ILE A 260 -35.45 -6.38 -1.05
C ILE A 260 -34.94 -7.73 -1.57
N ILE A 261 -35.69 -8.83 -1.41
CA ILE A 261 -35.32 -10.14 -1.95
C ILE A 261 -35.22 -10.09 -3.48
N GLN A 262 -36.17 -9.46 -4.17
CA GLN A 262 -36.18 -9.34 -5.63
C GLN A 262 -35.02 -8.47 -6.16
N THR A 263 -34.68 -7.38 -5.46
CA THR A 263 -33.66 -6.42 -5.91
C THR A 263 -32.24 -6.87 -5.52
N TYR A 264 -32.08 -7.46 -4.33
CA TYR A 264 -30.78 -7.67 -3.68
C TYR A 264 -30.49 -9.14 -3.33
N GLY A 265 -31.44 -10.07 -3.43
CA GLY A 265 -31.26 -11.48 -3.08
C GLY A 265 -30.28 -12.27 -3.96
N ALA A 266 -29.79 -11.68 -5.05
CA ALA A 266 -28.71 -12.22 -5.87
C ALA A 266 -27.30 -11.83 -5.39
N LEU A 267 -27.20 -10.84 -4.48
CA LEU A 267 -25.93 -10.36 -3.94
C LEU A 267 -25.30 -11.35 -2.95
N PRO A 268 -23.96 -11.35 -2.80
CA PRO A 268 -23.28 -12.22 -1.83
C PRO A 268 -23.48 -11.75 -0.38
N ASN A 269 -23.77 -12.71 0.50
CA ASN A 269 -23.85 -12.49 1.96
C ASN A 269 -22.51 -12.07 2.59
N THR A 270 -21.41 -12.40 1.93
CA THR A 270 -20.04 -12.19 2.41
C THR A 270 -19.21 -11.60 1.28
N VAL A 271 -18.63 -10.43 1.55
CA VAL A 271 -17.72 -9.71 0.65
C VAL A 271 -16.39 -9.53 1.35
N PHE A 272 -15.31 -9.83 0.64
CA PHE A 272 -13.96 -9.61 1.12
C PHE A 272 -13.46 -8.21 0.71
N GLU A 273 -12.81 -7.50 1.62
CA GLU A 273 -12.19 -6.20 1.38
C GLU A 273 -10.66 -6.32 1.50
N PRO A 274 -9.95 -6.67 0.42
CA PRO A 274 -8.49 -6.73 0.38
C PRO A 274 -7.87 -5.31 0.40
N THR A 275 -6.97 -5.05 1.34
CA THR A 275 -6.22 -3.78 1.43
C THR A 275 -4.95 -3.85 0.58
N GLY A 276 -5.11 -3.96 -0.74
CA GLY A 276 -4.01 -4.06 -1.71
C GLY A 276 -3.91 -5.44 -2.40
N PHE A 277 -3.31 -5.48 -3.60
CA PHE A 277 -3.33 -6.66 -4.48
C PHE A 277 -2.77 -7.95 -3.83
N LYS A 278 -1.70 -7.86 -3.03
CA LYS A 278 -1.15 -9.01 -2.29
C LYS A 278 -2.22 -9.75 -1.47
N ALA A 279 -3.10 -9.00 -0.80
CA ALA A 279 -4.15 -9.58 0.05
C ALA A 279 -5.20 -10.36 -0.76
N VAL A 280 -5.45 -10.00 -2.02
CA VAL A 280 -6.33 -10.76 -2.92
C VAL A 280 -5.70 -12.09 -3.34
N ILE A 281 -4.40 -12.06 -3.65
CA ILE A 281 -3.62 -13.25 -4.01
C ILE A 281 -3.60 -14.22 -2.82
N ASP A 282 -3.38 -13.70 -1.60
CA ASP A 282 -3.42 -14.48 -0.37
C ASP A 282 -4.80 -15.08 -0.08
N LEU A 283 -5.87 -14.29 -0.25
CA LEU A 283 -7.26 -14.74 -0.13
C LEU A 283 -7.55 -15.92 -1.07
N GLU A 284 -7.08 -15.86 -2.32
CA GLU A 284 -7.23 -16.97 -3.25
C GLU A 284 -6.45 -18.21 -2.79
N PHE A 285 -5.20 -18.07 -2.29
CA PHE A 285 -4.47 -19.20 -1.71
C PHE A 285 -5.16 -19.83 -0.49
N ASP A 286 -5.68 -19.03 0.45
CA ASP A 286 -6.40 -19.52 1.63
C ASP A 286 -7.63 -20.31 1.21
N GLN A 287 -8.48 -19.68 0.41
CA GLN A 287 -9.80 -20.21 0.09
C GLN A 287 -9.77 -21.37 -0.92
N LEU A 288 -8.73 -21.44 -1.77
CA LEU A 288 -8.50 -22.57 -2.66
C LEU A 288 -8.20 -23.83 -1.83
N ILE A 289 -7.39 -23.73 -0.78
CA ILE A 289 -7.16 -24.85 0.15
C ILE A 289 -8.41 -25.15 0.98
N GLU A 290 -9.08 -24.14 1.56
CA GLU A 290 -10.27 -24.34 2.41
C GLU A 290 -11.44 -25.01 1.67
N LYS A 291 -11.71 -24.64 0.41
CA LYS A 291 -12.77 -25.28 -0.40
C LYS A 291 -12.35 -26.64 -0.99
N GLY A 292 -11.13 -27.11 -0.68
CA GLY A 292 -10.66 -28.46 -0.99
C GLY A 292 -10.03 -28.61 -2.39
N PHE A 293 -9.38 -27.56 -2.90
CA PHE A 293 -8.64 -27.56 -4.15
C PHE A 293 -7.12 -27.41 -3.93
N TYR A 294 -6.35 -27.65 -4.99
CA TYR A 294 -4.94 -27.29 -5.10
C TYR A 294 -4.60 -26.93 -6.56
N LEU A 295 -3.46 -26.29 -6.77
CA LEU A 295 -2.87 -26.18 -8.12
C LEU A 295 -1.93 -27.36 -8.34
N ARG A 296 -2.03 -28.01 -9.49
CA ARG A 296 -1.10 -29.03 -9.95
C ARG A 296 -0.20 -28.42 -11.02
N THR A 297 1.11 -28.58 -10.88
CA THR A 297 2.09 -28.19 -11.89
C THR A 297 2.04 -29.18 -13.06
N GLU A 298 2.02 -28.67 -14.29
CA GLU A 298 2.10 -29.45 -15.53
C GLU A 298 3.20 -28.88 -16.44
N GLU A 299 3.53 -29.56 -17.55
CA GLU A 299 4.64 -29.19 -18.45
C GLU A 299 4.58 -27.75 -19.00
N ARG A 300 3.39 -27.12 -18.98
CA ARG A 300 3.11 -25.83 -19.63
C ARG A 300 2.46 -24.78 -18.73
N GLY A 301 2.32 -25.03 -17.43
CA GLY A 301 1.58 -24.15 -16.53
C GLY A 301 0.96 -24.89 -15.36
N TYR A 302 -0.23 -24.47 -14.94
CA TYR A 302 -0.92 -25.02 -13.77
C TYR A 302 -2.37 -25.41 -14.07
N THR A 303 -2.81 -26.56 -13.53
CA THR A 303 -4.24 -26.95 -13.56
C THR A 303 -4.83 -26.97 -12.15
N ARG A 304 -6.11 -26.59 -12.05
CA ARG A 304 -6.82 -26.58 -10.77
C ARG A 304 -7.45 -27.94 -10.50
N VAL A 305 -6.94 -28.64 -9.48
CA VAL A 305 -7.37 -29.99 -9.12
C VAL A 305 -8.08 -29.96 -7.76
N ARG A 306 -9.01 -30.90 -7.53
CA ARG A 306 -9.67 -31.08 -6.23
C ARG A 306 -8.98 -32.21 -5.47
N TYR A 307 -8.80 -32.09 -4.15
CA TYR A 307 -8.33 -33.23 -3.37
C TYR A 307 -9.33 -34.39 -3.47
N SER A 308 -8.83 -35.62 -3.56
CA SER A 308 -9.67 -36.81 -3.60
C SER A 308 -10.35 -37.03 -2.25
N THR A 309 -11.63 -37.38 -2.24
CA THR A 309 -12.39 -37.63 -1.00
C THR A 309 -12.04 -38.96 -0.33
N ARG A 310 -10.84 -39.52 -0.61
CA ARG A 310 -10.36 -40.77 -0.02
C ARG A 310 -9.95 -40.52 1.44
N ARG A 311 -10.92 -40.69 2.33
CA ARG A 311 -10.67 -41.52 3.51
C ARG A 311 -10.29 -42.92 3.01
N GLU A 312 -9.01 -43.14 2.76
CA GLU A 312 -8.52 -44.51 2.83
C GLU A 312 -8.69 -44.97 4.28
N ILE A 313 -9.33 -46.11 4.43
CA ILE A 313 -9.55 -46.72 5.72
C ILE A 313 -8.16 -47.15 6.20
N ILE A 314 -7.59 -46.40 7.14
CA ILE A 314 -6.52 -46.91 7.99
C ILE A 314 -7.15 -48.07 8.75
N GLN A 315 -6.91 -49.27 8.23
CA GLN A 315 -7.47 -50.51 8.74
C GLN A 315 -7.05 -50.67 10.19
N GLU A 316 -8.00 -50.95 11.08
CA GLU A 316 -7.75 -50.99 12.51
C GLU A 316 -6.70 -52.05 12.87
N ARG A 317 -5.47 -51.59 13.13
CA ARG A 317 -4.55 -52.25 14.04
C ARG A 317 -4.52 -51.47 15.34
N SER A 318 -5.57 -51.69 16.15
CA SER A 318 -5.59 -51.30 17.55
C SER A 318 -4.30 -51.77 18.23
N PRO A 319 -3.54 -50.89 18.89
CA PRO A 319 -2.50 -51.33 19.81
C PRO A 319 -3.16 -52.19 20.90
N MET A 320 -2.64 -53.40 21.14
CA MET A 320 -3.03 -54.13 22.35
C MET A 320 -2.59 -53.33 23.58
N PRO A 321 -3.36 -53.35 24.68
CA PRO A 321 -2.91 -52.77 25.94
C PRO A 321 -1.63 -53.49 26.41
N PRO A 322 -0.65 -52.77 26.98
CA PRO A 322 0.61 -53.37 27.43
C PRO A 322 0.39 -54.33 28.61
N SER A 323 1.29 -55.31 28.73
CA SER A 323 1.28 -56.30 29.81
C SER A 323 1.67 -55.67 31.16
N PRO A 324 1.13 -56.09 32.32
CA PRO A 324 1.36 -55.45 33.63
C PRO A 324 2.80 -55.48 34.20
N ALA A 325 3.81 -55.87 33.41
CA ALA A 325 5.19 -56.10 33.88
C ALA A 325 6.03 -54.83 34.06
N GLU A 326 5.64 -53.68 33.48
CA GLU A 326 6.43 -52.44 33.47
C GLU A 326 6.17 -51.52 34.69
N ILE A 327 5.37 -51.96 35.66
CA ILE A 327 4.84 -51.11 36.74
C ILE A 327 5.82 -50.94 37.91
N PHE A 328 6.88 -51.76 38.03
CA PHE A 328 7.85 -51.71 39.13
C PHE A 328 9.31 -51.77 38.66
N GLY A 329 10.06 -50.68 38.88
CA GLY A 329 11.50 -50.62 38.68
C GLY A 329 12.26 -50.24 39.97
N PRO A 330 13.56 -50.56 40.06
CA PRO A 330 14.52 -49.90 40.95
C PRO A 330 15.78 -49.42 40.19
N ALA A 331 16.60 -48.46 40.66
CA ALA A 331 16.48 -47.41 41.67
C ALA A 331 17.59 -46.34 41.43
N VAL A 332 17.55 -45.20 42.10
CA VAL A 332 18.50 -44.05 41.98
C VAL A 332 19.01 -43.70 43.39
N PRO A 333 20.33 -43.61 43.68
CA PRO A 333 21.16 -42.39 43.44
C PRO A 333 22.69 -42.73 43.24
N PRO A 334 23.68 -41.80 43.40
CA PRO A 334 23.71 -40.33 43.42
C PRO A 334 24.62 -39.69 42.31
N PRO A 335 24.70 -38.34 42.18
CA PRO A 335 25.47 -37.67 41.11
C PRO A 335 26.91 -37.24 41.50
N PRO A 336 27.84 -37.14 40.54
CA PRO A 336 29.14 -36.45 40.69
C PRO A 336 29.14 -35.01 40.11
N THR A 337 29.92 -34.12 40.72
CA THR A 337 30.11 -32.71 40.30
C THR A 337 31.21 -32.51 39.25
N PRO A 338 31.17 -31.44 38.43
CA PRO A 338 32.15 -31.18 37.37
C PRO A 338 33.38 -30.36 37.84
N PRO A 339 34.58 -30.62 37.27
CA PRO A 339 35.72 -29.71 37.38
C PRO A 339 35.77 -28.67 36.26
N GLU A 340 35.72 -27.41 36.69
CA GLU A 340 36.68 -26.33 36.39
C GLU A 340 36.94 -25.88 34.93
N LYS A 341 36.45 -24.66 34.63
CA LYS A 341 37.11 -23.73 33.70
C LYS A 341 38.26 -23.04 34.43
N LYS A 342 39.43 -22.88 33.79
CA LYS A 342 40.44 -21.92 34.26
C LYS A 342 40.19 -20.52 33.70
N ILE A 343 40.16 -19.56 34.62
CA ILE A 343 40.31 -18.11 34.41
C ILE A 343 41.84 -17.87 34.15
N ILE A 344 42.42 -16.72 33.76
CA ILE A 344 42.68 -15.41 34.42
C ILE A 344 43.39 -14.50 33.36
N PRO A 345 43.51 -13.15 33.50
CA PRO A 345 42.43 -12.16 33.32
C PRO A 345 42.82 -10.94 32.42
N ALA A 346 41.93 -9.93 32.37
CA ALA A 346 42.11 -8.47 32.57
C ALA A 346 43.43 -7.73 32.16
N GLU A 347 43.44 -6.42 31.85
CA GLU A 347 42.72 -5.32 32.50
C GLU A 347 42.33 -4.11 31.62
N SER A 348 41.28 -3.41 32.09
CA SER A 348 41.09 -1.94 32.06
C SER A 348 40.68 -1.23 30.75
N ILE A 349 39.93 -0.11 30.75
CA ILE A 349 39.04 0.55 31.75
C ILE A 349 38.03 1.38 30.90
N LEU A 350 36.70 1.25 31.07
CA LEU A 350 35.84 2.07 31.96
C LEU A 350 35.96 3.59 31.71
N LYS A 351 34.99 4.30 31.09
CA LYS A 351 33.84 5.04 31.71
C LYS A 351 33.38 6.14 30.71
N ASP A 352 32.21 6.79 30.78
CA ASP A 352 30.98 6.64 31.59
C ASP A 352 29.78 7.34 30.90
N LEU A 353 28.56 6.87 31.22
CA LEU A 353 27.29 7.60 31.54
C LEU A 353 26.89 8.89 30.75
N SER A 354 25.74 8.95 30.03
CA SER A 354 24.33 9.14 30.49
C SER A 354 23.90 10.64 30.68
N ILE A 355 22.63 11.13 30.81
CA ILE A 355 21.27 10.54 30.90
C ILE A 355 20.14 11.59 30.61
N GLN A 356 18.96 11.17 30.07
CA GLN A 356 17.57 11.74 30.21
C GLN A 356 17.24 13.23 29.88
N ALA A 357 15.98 13.74 29.94
CA ALA A 357 14.64 13.28 29.49
C ALA A 357 13.54 14.37 29.80
N GLY A 358 12.30 14.20 29.28
CA GLY A 358 11.09 15.02 29.57
C GLY A 358 10.58 15.78 28.33
N GLU A 359 9.31 15.77 27.88
CA GLU A 359 7.98 15.94 28.54
C GLU A 359 7.72 17.37 29.07
N LYS A 360 6.57 18.04 28.86
CA LYS A 360 5.26 17.70 28.21
C LYS A 360 4.39 18.98 28.05
N LYS A 361 3.37 18.95 27.14
CA LYS A 361 2.05 19.64 27.22
C LYS A 361 1.99 21.21 27.13
N VAL A 362 0.88 21.89 26.75
CA VAL A 362 -0.37 21.55 25.99
C VAL A 362 -1.16 22.85 25.59
N GLU A 363 -2.05 22.79 24.57
CA GLU A 363 -3.14 23.75 24.19
C GLU A 363 -2.75 25.25 23.99
N GLU A 364 -3.39 26.14 23.21
CA GLU A 364 -4.56 26.23 22.29
C GLU A 364 -4.26 27.47 21.36
N ASP A 365 -4.93 27.89 20.26
CA ASP A 365 -6.17 27.56 19.51
C ASP A 365 -5.95 28.00 18.01
N THR A 366 -7.01 28.13 17.21
CA THR A 366 -7.11 28.48 15.77
C THR A 366 -7.20 30.02 15.52
N GLN A 367 -7.10 30.64 14.32
CA GLN A 367 -7.17 30.31 12.87
C GLN A 367 -6.10 31.18 12.11
N PRO A 368 -5.90 31.12 10.76
CA PRO A 368 -6.62 30.37 9.72
C PRO A 368 -5.74 29.31 9.00
N ALA A 369 -6.29 28.70 7.94
CA ALA A 369 -5.75 27.56 7.22
C ALA A 369 -4.24 27.66 6.88
N ASN A 370 -3.50 26.61 7.24
CA ASN A 370 -2.04 26.56 7.16
C ASN A 370 -1.60 25.27 6.43
N ILE A 371 -0.48 25.31 5.71
CA ILE A 371 0.02 24.20 4.87
C ILE A 371 0.29 22.90 5.67
N LYS A 372 0.40 23.01 7.00
CA LYS A 372 0.51 21.89 7.95
C LYS A 372 -0.60 20.83 7.84
N ASP A 373 -1.81 21.19 7.44
CA ASP A 373 -2.98 20.31 7.55
C ASP A 373 -3.05 19.19 6.49
N ILE A 374 -2.24 19.25 5.42
CA ILE A 374 -2.30 18.25 4.32
C ILE A 374 -1.50 16.97 4.63
N VAL A 375 -0.37 17.04 5.37
CA VAL A 375 0.34 15.83 5.83
C VAL A 375 1.01 16.04 7.19
N ALA A 376 0.39 15.49 8.23
CA ALA A 376 0.93 15.42 9.58
C ALA A 376 2.07 14.38 9.72
N ASP A 377 3.22 14.64 9.11
CA ASP A 377 4.47 13.99 9.52
C ASP A 377 5.73 14.84 9.19
N LEU A 378 6.17 15.60 10.20
CA LEU A 378 7.38 16.46 10.18
C LEU A 378 8.25 16.21 11.44
N ASN A 379 8.15 15.03 12.03
CA ASN A 379 8.89 14.63 13.24
C ASN A 379 10.41 14.48 13.04
N GLY A 380 10.92 14.64 11.81
CA GLY A 380 12.35 14.72 11.49
C GLY A 380 12.89 16.14 11.27
N SER A 381 12.04 17.17 11.32
CA SER A 381 12.31 18.49 10.72
C SER A 381 13.62 19.14 11.18
N THR A 382 14.62 19.06 10.32
CA THR A 382 15.95 19.64 10.42
C THR A 382 15.92 21.17 10.44
N ALA A 383 16.81 21.79 11.22
CA ALA A 383 16.69 23.21 11.58
C ALA A 383 16.75 24.17 10.38
N ASN A 384 17.66 23.91 9.43
CA ASN A 384 17.77 24.73 8.22
C ASN A 384 16.53 24.58 7.33
N VAL A 385 16.07 23.34 7.08
CA VAL A 385 14.88 23.10 6.24
C VAL A 385 13.62 23.70 6.87
N ARG A 386 13.47 23.62 8.20
CA ARG A 386 12.35 24.30 8.90
C ARG A 386 12.36 25.80 8.69
N THR A 387 13.54 26.43 8.85
CA THR A 387 13.73 27.86 8.62
C THR A 387 13.38 28.24 7.17
N ILE A 388 13.78 27.41 6.20
CA ILE A 388 13.44 27.59 4.77
C ILE A 388 11.91 27.54 4.54
N ILE A 389 11.21 26.60 5.18
CA ILE A 389 9.75 26.46 5.09
C ILE A 389 9.06 27.69 5.70
N GLU A 390 9.43 28.08 6.92
CA GLU A 390 8.85 29.24 7.61
C GLU A 390 9.07 30.55 6.80
N MET A 391 10.22 30.69 6.15
CA MET A 391 10.51 31.80 5.23
C MET A 391 9.84 31.67 3.85
N ALA A 392 9.39 30.49 3.43
CA ALA A 392 8.63 30.31 2.19
C ALA A 392 7.13 30.62 2.40
N GLU A 393 6.60 30.23 3.55
CA GLU A 393 5.19 30.34 3.91
C GLU A 393 4.77 31.74 4.42
N ASP A 394 5.72 32.61 4.82
CA ASP A 394 5.41 33.97 5.28
C ASP A 394 4.60 34.77 4.23
N PRO A 395 3.35 35.18 4.55
CA PRO A 395 2.51 35.95 3.64
C PRO A 395 3.07 37.36 3.36
N ASN A 396 3.91 37.91 4.25
CA ASN A 396 4.48 39.26 4.11
C ASN A 396 5.73 39.30 3.21
N ARG A 397 6.42 38.16 3.03
CA ARG A 397 7.65 38.10 2.25
C ARG A 397 7.39 38.40 0.78
N LYS A 398 8.03 39.45 0.29
CA LYS A 398 7.95 39.92 -1.10
C LYS A 398 8.84 39.06 -2.00
N GLU A 399 8.40 38.86 -3.25
CA GLU A 399 9.18 38.20 -4.30
C GLU A 399 10.52 38.94 -4.51
N SER A 400 11.65 38.23 -4.62
CA SER A 400 12.92 38.88 -4.97
C SER A 400 12.96 39.36 -6.42
N LYS A 401 12.24 38.67 -7.32
CA LYS A 401 12.05 39.01 -8.74
C LYS A 401 10.83 38.26 -9.27
N LYS A 402 10.07 38.84 -10.20
CA LYS A 402 9.12 38.05 -11.00
C LYS A 402 9.91 37.22 -12.02
N ARG A 403 9.82 35.89 -11.89
CA ARG A 403 10.50 34.91 -12.74
C ARG A 403 9.47 34.06 -13.49
N THR A 404 9.84 33.60 -14.68
CA THR A 404 9.09 32.60 -15.46
C THR A 404 9.25 31.21 -14.85
N MET A 405 8.30 30.30 -15.09
CA MET A 405 8.40 28.92 -14.58
C MET A 405 9.66 28.18 -15.09
N GLN A 406 10.13 28.50 -16.30
CA GLN A 406 11.39 28.00 -16.84
C GLN A 406 12.60 28.49 -16.02
N GLU A 407 12.68 29.79 -15.68
CA GLU A 407 13.73 30.33 -14.79
C GLU A 407 13.67 29.69 -13.40
N VAL A 408 12.47 29.58 -12.80
CA VAL A 408 12.28 28.93 -11.48
C VAL A 408 12.75 27.47 -11.51
N ASN A 409 12.43 26.74 -12.59
CA ASN A 409 12.91 25.37 -12.77
C ASN A 409 14.44 25.33 -12.99
N MET A 410 15.05 26.22 -13.77
CA MET A 410 16.52 26.28 -13.86
C MET A 410 17.16 26.52 -12.48
N ARG A 411 16.58 27.37 -11.63
CA ARG A 411 17.04 27.57 -10.25
C ARG A 411 16.93 26.31 -9.40
N CYS A 412 15.83 25.55 -9.48
CA CYS A 412 15.70 24.26 -8.80
C CYS A 412 16.84 23.30 -9.16
N ASN A 413 17.16 23.17 -10.46
CA ASN A 413 18.22 22.26 -10.92
C ASN A 413 19.60 22.76 -10.47
N LEU A 414 19.89 24.06 -10.60
CA LEU A 414 21.15 24.65 -10.13
C LEU A 414 21.36 24.46 -8.62
N ILE A 415 20.31 24.63 -7.81
CA ILE A 415 20.35 24.39 -6.36
C ILE A 415 20.59 22.90 -6.10
N TRP A 416 19.78 22.00 -6.65
CA TRP A 416 19.83 20.56 -6.39
C TRP A 416 21.15 19.91 -6.84
N THR A 417 21.66 20.27 -8.02
CA THR A 417 22.99 19.84 -8.47
C THR A 417 24.09 20.42 -7.57
N SER A 418 23.95 21.64 -7.07
CA SER A 418 24.93 22.20 -6.13
C SER A 418 24.93 21.49 -4.77
N MET A 419 23.75 21.13 -4.24
CA MET A 419 23.62 20.34 -3.01
C MET A 419 24.28 18.96 -3.13
N ASN A 420 24.10 18.28 -4.27
CA ASN A 420 24.57 16.90 -4.45
C ASN A 420 26.01 16.78 -4.99
N VAL A 421 26.57 17.81 -5.64
CA VAL A 421 27.87 17.72 -6.33
C VAL A 421 28.95 18.64 -5.74
N ARG A 422 28.60 19.70 -5.00
CA ARG A 422 29.58 20.65 -4.44
C ARG A 422 29.72 20.54 -2.93
N SER A 423 30.91 20.16 -2.47
CA SER A 423 31.36 20.14 -1.07
C SER A 423 31.43 21.51 -0.36
N GLY A 424 30.79 22.54 -0.93
CA GLY A 424 30.62 23.86 -0.31
C GLY A 424 29.27 24.05 0.40
N TRP A 425 28.30 23.16 0.19
CA TRP A 425 27.04 23.18 0.94
C TRP A 425 27.19 22.31 2.20
N SER A 426 27.01 22.90 3.38
CA SER A 426 27.08 22.21 4.67
C SER A 426 25.74 21.53 5.02
N ILE A 427 25.24 20.73 4.08
CA ILE A 427 23.96 20.02 4.17
C ILE A 427 24.20 18.56 4.58
N SER A 428 23.44 18.09 5.57
CA SER A 428 23.31 16.68 5.89
C SER A 428 22.42 15.94 4.86
N ALA A 429 22.61 14.63 4.72
CA ALA A 429 21.75 13.81 3.85
C ALA A 429 20.27 13.85 4.28
N GLU A 430 20.01 14.10 5.57
CA GLU A 430 18.68 14.29 6.15
C GLU A 430 18.07 15.63 5.71
N GLU A 431 18.81 16.74 5.83
CA GLU A 431 18.39 18.06 5.31
C GLU A 431 18.15 18.04 3.80
N ALA A 432 19.03 17.38 3.02
CA ALA A 432 18.84 17.21 1.58
C ALA A 432 17.52 16.49 1.27
N SER A 433 17.23 15.40 2.00
CA SER A 433 16.03 14.57 1.82
C SER A 433 14.75 15.31 2.23
N GLU A 434 14.77 16.08 3.32
CA GLU A 434 13.60 16.86 3.76
C GLU A 434 13.34 18.08 2.88
N TRP A 435 14.40 18.80 2.51
CA TRP A 435 14.32 19.91 1.56
C TRP A 435 13.72 19.44 0.25
N PHE A 436 14.20 18.31 -0.26
CA PHE A 436 13.68 17.67 -1.45
C PHE A 436 12.20 17.26 -1.29
N ARG A 437 11.81 16.69 -0.14
CA ARG A 437 10.42 16.32 0.14
C ARG A 437 9.48 17.53 0.11
N TYR A 438 9.89 18.68 0.66
CA TYR A 438 9.08 19.90 0.63
C TYR A 438 9.05 20.54 -0.77
N LEU A 439 10.18 20.61 -1.48
CA LEU A 439 10.25 21.00 -2.89
C LEU A 439 9.27 20.20 -3.76
N THR A 440 9.21 18.89 -3.53
CA THR A 440 8.34 17.95 -4.24
C THR A 440 6.86 18.26 -3.95
N ARG A 441 6.50 18.56 -2.69
CA ARG A 441 5.12 18.94 -2.30
C ARG A 441 4.67 20.24 -2.94
N LEU A 442 5.49 21.30 -2.92
CA LEU A 442 5.17 22.58 -3.57
C LEU A 442 4.82 22.39 -5.05
N ARG A 443 5.54 21.49 -5.73
CA ARG A 443 5.39 21.23 -7.16
C ARG A 443 4.20 20.35 -7.49
N TYR A 444 3.87 19.39 -6.63
CA TYR A 444 2.60 18.69 -6.71
C TYR A 444 1.44 19.68 -6.62
N GLY A 445 1.44 20.56 -5.61
CA GLY A 445 0.43 21.61 -5.44
C GLY A 445 0.35 22.61 -6.61
N ILE A 446 1.46 22.89 -7.29
CA ILE A 446 1.46 23.72 -8.52
C ILE A 446 0.84 22.95 -9.70
N GLY A 447 1.11 21.66 -9.84
CA GLY A 447 0.51 20.80 -10.88
C GLY A 447 -1.00 20.58 -10.69
N THR A 448 -1.47 20.46 -9.44
CA THR A 448 -2.90 20.36 -9.10
C THR A 448 -3.62 21.72 -9.13
N GLY A 449 -2.89 22.84 -9.18
CA GLY A 449 -3.45 24.19 -9.14
C GLY A 449 -3.80 24.71 -7.74
N GLU A 450 -3.44 23.96 -6.69
CA GLU A 450 -3.61 24.33 -5.28
C GLU A 450 -2.63 25.43 -4.84
N LEU A 451 -1.46 25.53 -5.49
CA LEU A 451 -0.39 26.48 -5.19
C LEU A 451 0.03 27.27 -6.44
N THR A 452 0.45 28.53 -6.26
CA THR A 452 1.00 29.31 -7.37
C THR A 452 2.50 29.05 -7.56
N PRO A 453 3.06 29.22 -8.77
CA PRO A 453 4.51 29.15 -9.01
C PRO A 453 5.36 30.07 -8.12
N GLN A 454 4.75 31.12 -7.54
CA GLN A 454 5.39 32.04 -6.61
C GLN A 454 5.77 31.37 -5.28
N ALA A 455 5.00 30.36 -4.83
CA ALA A 455 5.31 29.59 -3.62
C ALA A 455 6.63 28.80 -3.78
N LEU A 456 6.85 28.25 -4.99
CA LEU A 456 8.12 27.60 -5.34
C LEU A 456 9.27 28.61 -5.35
N ASP A 457 9.12 29.76 -6.02
CA ASP A 457 10.22 30.74 -6.11
C ASP A 457 10.57 31.36 -4.74
N LYS A 458 9.57 31.60 -3.86
CA LYS A 458 9.78 31.95 -2.44
C LYS A 458 10.61 30.91 -1.69
N PHE A 459 10.35 29.62 -1.91
CA PHE A 459 11.09 28.52 -1.28
C PHE A 459 12.54 28.43 -1.78
N LEU A 460 12.79 28.65 -3.08
CA LEU A 460 14.16 28.71 -3.61
C LEU A 460 14.92 29.94 -3.08
N ASP A 461 14.25 31.08 -2.96
CA ASP A 461 14.81 32.28 -2.32
C ASP A 461 15.12 32.02 -0.84
N ALA A 462 14.23 31.37 -0.08
CA ALA A 462 14.48 30.98 1.31
C ALA A 462 15.67 30.01 1.43
N THR A 463 15.76 29.06 0.51
CA THR A 463 16.85 28.07 0.46
C THR A 463 18.20 28.76 0.33
N LEU A 464 18.33 29.65 -0.66
CA LEU A 464 19.57 30.36 -0.90
C LEU A 464 19.88 31.38 0.21
N GLU A 465 18.87 31.94 0.87
CA GLU A 465 19.07 32.87 1.99
C GLU A 465 19.58 32.14 3.25
N VAL A 466 18.99 30.99 3.62
CA VAL A 466 19.42 30.16 4.77
C VAL A 466 20.81 29.57 4.55
N TYR A 467 21.12 29.09 3.34
CA TYR A 467 22.48 28.63 2.99
C TYR A 467 23.43 29.77 2.54
N LYS A 468 23.00 31.04 2.65
CA LYS A 468 23.80 32.28 2.47
C LYS A 468 24.48 32.44 1.11
N LEU A 469 23.72 32.23 0.03
CA LEU A 469 24.20 32.11 -1.36
C LEU A 469 23.41 32.96 -2.39
N LEU A 470 23.33 34.29 -2.18
CA LEU A 470 22.92 35.26 -3.22
C LEU A 470 23.65 36.61 -3.03
N PRO A 471 23.97 37.35 -4.11
CA PRO A 471 24.46 36.83 -5.40
C PRO A 471 25.60 37.68 -6.02
N GLU A 472 26.49 37.04 -6.79
CA GLU A 472 27.17 37.70 -7.91
C GLU A 472 27.04 36.83 -9.18
N ASN A 473 26.22 37.32 -10.12
CA ASN A 473 26.08 36.85 -11.51
C ASN A 473 25.53 35.43 -11.73
N ALA A 474 24.19 35.31 -11.70
CA ALA A 474 23.40 34.29 -12.40
C ALA A 474 22.09 34.93 -12.91
#